data_AF-A0A4Y2PVF8-F1
#
_entry.id   AF-A0A4Y2PVF8-F1
#
_cell.length_a   1.000
_cell.length_b   1.000
_cell.length_c   1.000
_cell.angle_alpha   90.00
_cell.angle_beta   90.00
_cell.angle_gamma   90.00
#
_symmetry.space_group_name_H-M   'P 1'
#
loop_
_entity.id
_entity.type
_entity.pdbx_description
1 polymer ?
#
loop_
_entity_poly.entity_id
_entity_poly.type
_entity_poly.pdbx_seq_one_letter_code
_entity_poly.pdbx_strand_id
1 'polypeptide(L)'
;MGQEDLQDSLRVVPNTRIAKNLIIFVGDGMGLSNVMAARVFQGQNEGRPGEDSQLSFEKFPYVALSKTYSVSHQVPDSASTATALFTGTKTNSATIGVSARARVNDCDSLFGNELTSILDWAQESGEGKLENPFESIRSGDIHLFKNQVRVNLRVLSNPLDTNEIN
;
A
#
# COMPACT_ATOMS: atom_id res chain seq x y z
N MET A 1 -10.89 13.05 -24.31
CA MET A 1 -9.64 12.26 -24.22
C MET A 1 -8.43 13.19 -24.26
N GLY A 2 -7.50 13.20 -25.21
CA GLY A 2 -6.20 13.88 -25.00
C GLY A 2 -6.20 15.36 -24.54
N GLN A 3 -7.09 16.19 -25.08
CA GLN A 3 -7.18 17.61 -24.66
C GLN A 3 -7.85 17.79 -23.29
N GLU A 4 -8.74 16.87 -22.92
CA GLU A 4 -9.41 16.82 -21.62
C GLU A 4 -8.42 16.35 -20.54
N ASP A 5 -7.67 15.29 -20.80
CA ASP A 5 -6.64 14.76 -19.90
C ASP A 5 -5.56 15.80 -19.58
N LEU A 6 -5.20 16.63 -20.58
CA LEU A 6 -4.29 17.75 -20.39
C LEU A 6 -4.90 18.83 -19.49
N GLN A 7 -6.16 19.19 -19.70
CA GLN A 7 -6.84 20.18 -18.86
C GLN A 7 -6.96 19.69 -17.41
N ASP A 8 -7.23 18.41 -17.21
CA ASP A 8 -7.29 17.81 -15.88
C ASP A 8 -5.90 17.78 -15.22
N SER A 9 -4.85 17.45 -15.97
CA SER A 9 -3.47 17.49 -15.48
C SER A 9 -3.04 18.91 -15.07
N LEU A 10 -3.45 19.94 -15.81
CA LEU A 10 -3.16 21.34 -15.49
C LEU A 10 -3.90 21.85 -14.25
N ARG A 11 -5.00 21.19 -13.85
CA ARG A 11 -5.77 21.54 -12.65
C ARG A 11 -5.20 20.94 -11.36
N VAL A 12 -4.27 19.99 -11.45
CA VAL A 12 -3.68 19.35 -10.27
C VAL A 12 -2.83 20.36 -9.50
N VAL A 13 -3.29 20.75 -8.30
CA VAL A 13 -2.55 21.62 -7.38
C VAL A 13 -2.03 20.79 -6.20
N PRO A 14 -0.70 20.81 -5.91
CA PRO A 14 -0.15 20.08 -4.76
C PRO A 14 -0.74 20.56 -3.43
N ASN A 15 -1.21 19.62 -2.61
CA ASN A 15 -1.62 19.94 -1.24
C ASN A 15 -0.39 19.94 -0.33
N THR A 16 0.02 21.13 0.13
CA THR A 16 1.19 21.35 1.00
C THR A 16 0.86 21.41 2.49
N ARG A 17 -0.40 21.16 2.87
CA ARG A 17 -0.83 21.13 4.28
C ARG A 17 -0.36 19.85 4.96
N ILE A 18 -0.24 19.91 6.29
CA ILE A 18 0.04 18.73 7.11
C ILE A 18 -1.16 17.76 7.04
N ALA A 19 -0.85 16.49 6.78
CA ALA A 19 -1.83 15.40 6.78
C ALA A 19 -2.35 15.17 8.20
N LYS A 20 -3.68 15.13 8.38
CA LYS A 20 -4.30 14.69 9.63
C LYS A 20 -4.52 13.19 9.66
N ASN A 21 -4.95 12.63 8.52
CA ASN A 21 -5.20 11.21 8.39
C ASN A 21 -4.37 10.63 7.26
N LEU A 22 -3.87 9.42 7.50
CA LEU A 22 -3.11 8.63 6.55
C LEU A 22 -3.88 7.35 6.24
N ILE A 23 -4.22 7.14 4.97
CA ILE A 23 -4.85 5.89 4.51
C ILE A 23 -3.93 5.23 3.49
N ILE A 24 -3.54 3.99 3.78
CA ILE A 24 -2.68 3.17 2.94
C ILE A 24 -3.48 1.96 2.47
N PHE A 25 -3.74 1.88 1.16
CA PHE A 25 -4.34 0.68 0.56
C PHE A 25 -3.22 -0.23 0.04
N VAL A 26 -3.22 -1.48 0.52
CA VAL A 26 -2.23 -2.50 0.17
C VAL A 26 -2.90 -3.57 -0.68
N GLY A 27 -2.55 -3.62 -1.97
CA GLY A 27 -2.89 -4.77 -2.81
C GLY A 27 -1.76 -5.78 -2.80
N ASP A 28 -1.89 -6.84 -1.99
CA ASP A 28 -0.91 -7.93 -1.94
C ASP A 28 -0.98 -8.74 -3.25
N GLY A 29 0.17 -8.93 -3.90
CA GLY A 29 0.29 -9.55 -5.21
C GLY A 29 -0.27 -8.72 -6.39
N MET A 30 -0.63 -7.46 -6.17
CA MET A 30 -1.28 -6.62 -7.18
C MET A 30 -0.27 -5.88 -8.08
N GLY A 31 0.32 -6.62 -9.02
CA GLY A 31 1.14 -6.04 -10.09
C GLY A 31 0.34 -5.27 -11.17
N LEU A 32 1.04 -4.59 -12.09
CA LEU A 32 0.41 -3.83 -13.18
C LEU A 32 -0.50 -4.69 -14.08
N SER A 33 -0.11 -5.94 -14.34
CA SER A 33 -0.93 -6.90 -15.09
C SER A 33 -2.27 -7.18 -14.39
N ASN A 34 -2.25 -7.29 -13.06
CA ASN A 34 -3.44 -7.57 -12.27
C ASN A 34 -4.37 -6.36 -12.24
N VAL A 35 -3.80 -5.15 -12.19
CA VAL A 35 -4.56 -3.89 -12.32
C VAL A 35 -5.27 -3.82 -13.67
N MET A 36 -4.56 -4.09 -14.76
CA MET A 36 -5.16 -4.10 -16.10
C MET A 36 -6.26 -5.18 -16.24
N ALA A 37 -6.01 -6.38 -15.71
CA ALA A 37 -7.02 -7.45 -15.72
C ALA A 37 -8.27 -7.05 -14.91
N ALA A 38 -8.09 -6.47 -13.72
CA ALA A 38 -9.19 -6.02 -12.87
C ALA A 38 -9.99 -4.89 -13.52
N ARG A 39 -9.33 -3.96 -14.20
CA ARG A 39 -9.96 -2.90 -14.98
C ARG A 39 -10.87 -3.49 -16.07
N VAL A 40 -10.31 -4.33 -16.95
CA VAL A 40 -11.08 -4.94 -18.05
C VAL A 40 -12.28 -5.73 -17.49
N PHE A 41 -12.05 -6.51 -16.45
CA PHE A 41 -13.10 -7.28 -15.79
C PHE A 41 -14.22 -6.39 -15.21
N GLN A 42 -13.87 -5.29 -14.52
CA GLN A 42 -14.84 -4.33 -14.02
C GLN A 42 -15.67 -3.72 -15.14
N GLY A 43 -15.03 -3.21 -16.20
CA GLY A 43 -15.74 -2.60 -17.31
C GLY A 43 -16.70 -3.57 -18.00
N GLN A 44 -16.29 -4.83 -18.19
CA GLN A 44 -17.15 -5.88 -18.76
C GLN A 44 -18.33 -6.23 -17.84
N ASN A 45 -18.12 -6.28 -16.52
CA ASN A 45 -19.18 -6.50 -15.55
C ASN A 45 -20.21 -5.34 -15.53
N GLU A 46 -19.80 -4.15 -15.96
CA GLU A 46 -20.68 -2.98 -16.15
C GLU A 46 -21.27 -2.88 -17.57
N GLY A 47 -21.12 -3.91 -18.41
CA GLY A 47 -21.64 -3.95 -19.78
C GLY A 47 -20.89 -3.08 -20.78
N ARG A 48 -19.69 -2.58 -20.43
CA ARG A 48 -18.79 -1.81 -21.31
C ARG A 48 -17.71 -2.72 -21.93
N PRO A 49 -16.96 -2.26 -22.94
CA PRO A 49 -15.90 -3.05 -23.57
C PRO A 49 -14.83 -3.57 -22.59
N GLY A 50 -14.48 -2.76 -21.58
CA GLY A 50 -13.53 -3.12 -20.52
C GLY A 50 -12.36 -2.15 -20.44
N GLU A 51 -11.65 -1.95 -21.54
CA GLU A 51 -10.35 -1.25 -21.62
C GLU A 51 -10.44 0.23 -21.27
N ASP A 52 -11.56 0.87 -21.63
CA ASP A 52 -11.84 2.29 -21.36
C ASP A 52 -12.30 2.57 -19.93
N SER A 53 -12.48 1.53 -19.11
CA SER A 53 -12.82 1.72 -17.69
C SER A 53 -11.61 2.13 -16.86
N GLN A 54 -11.86 2.67 -15.67
CA GLN A 54 -10.82 3.07 -14.73
C GLN A 54 -11.21 2.62 -13.32
N LEU A 55 -10.27 1.98 -12.62
CA LEU A 55 -10.46 1.62 -11.22
C LEU A 55 -10.43 2.90 -10.35
N SER A 56 -11.04 2.86 -9.17
CA SER A 56 -11.17 4.03 -8.29
C SER A 56 -9.83 4.68 -7.94
N PHE A 57 -8.77 3.89 -7.70
CA PHE A 57 -7.43 4.38 -7.41
C PHE A 57 -6.67 4.89 -8.64
N GLU A 58 -7.13 4.60 -9.87
CA GLU A 58 -6.51 5.13 -11.10
C GLU A 58 -6.90 6.58 -11.37
N LYS A 59 -7.94 7.07 -10.68
CA LYS A 59 -8.34 8.48 -10.66
C LYS A 59 -7.46 9.33 -9.74
N PHE A 60 -6.56 8.73 -8.97
CA PHE A 60 -5.66 9.50 -8.11
C PHE A 60 -4.69 10.32 -8.95
N PRO A 61 -4.42 11.59 -8.59
CA PRO A 61 -3.64 12.51 -9.42
C PRO A 61 -2.14 12.18 -9.46
N TYR A 62 -1.67 11.28 -8.59
CA TYR A 62 -0.26 10.92 -8.47
C TYR A 62 -0.06 9.41 -8.61
N VAL A 63 0.92 9.04 -9.43
CA VAL A 63 1.35 7.66 -9.64
C VAL A 63 2.85 7.56 -9.54
N ALA A 64 3.35 6.47 -8.95
CA ALA A 64 4.76 6.16 -8.87
C ALA A 64 4.99 4.66 -9.05
N LEU A 65 6.20 4.30 -9.46
CA LEU A 65 6.68 2.91 -9.50
C LEU A 65 7.58 2.66 -8.29
N SER A 66 7.39 1.52 -7.63
CA SER A 66 8.18 1.11 -6.46
C SER A 66 9.07 -0.09 -6.80
N LYS A 67 10.34 -0.04 -6.36
CA LYS A 67 11.28 -1.16 -6.50
C LYS A 67 11.14 -2.09 -5.29
N THR A 68 10.55 -3.27 -5.50
CA THR A 68 10.08 -4.15 -4.42
C THR A 68 11.10 -5.16 -3.89
N TYR A 69 12.29 -5.29 -4.49
CA TYR A 69 13.32 -6.23 -4.02
C TYR A 69 13.60 -6.13 -2.50
N SER A 70 13.83 -7.26 -1.84
CA SER A 70 14.31 -7.33 -0.46
C SER A 70 15.84 -7.27 -0.42
N VAL A 71 16.45 -7.09 0.75
CA VAL A 71 17.93 -7.04 0.86
C VAL A 71 18.57 -8.34 0.38
N SER A 72 17.91 -9.46 0.67
CA SER A 72 18.39 -10.81 0.36
C SER A 72 17.92 -11.37 -0.99
N HIS A 73 16.82 -10.88 -1.56
CA HIS A 73 16.19 -11.47 -2.76
C HIS A 73 15.66 -10.40 -3.72
N GLN A 74 15.90 -10.62 -5.03
CA GLN A 74 15.34 -9.78 -6.09
C GLN A 74 13.82 -9.88 -6.18
N VAL A 75 13.30 -11.08 -5.91
CA VAL A 75 11.88 -11.41 -5.85
C VAL A 75 11.51 -11.50 -4.36
N PRO A 76 10.86 -10.47 -3.78
CA PRO A 76 10.60 -10.41 -2.34
C PRO A 76 9.42 -11.31 -1.91
N ASP A 77 9.21 -11.39 -0.61
CA ASP A 77 7.99 -11.91 0.02
C ASP A 77 7.15 -10.78 0.64
N SER A 78 5.94 -11.10 1.13
CA SER A 78 5.05 -10.10 1.73
C SER A 78 5.60 -9.53 3.04
N ALA A 79 6.34 -10.31 3.83
CA ALA A 79 6.90 -9.85 5.10
C ALA A 79 7.98 -8.76 4.92
N SER A 80 8.93 -8.98 4.01
CA SER A 80 9.98 -7.98 3.76
C SER A 80 9.47 -6.72 3.08
N THR A 81 8.45 -6.83 2.22
CA THR A 81 7.79 -5.68 1.58
C THR A 81 6.92 -4.89 2.55
N ALA A 82 6.17 -5.55 3.44
CA ALA A 82 5.43 -4.89 4.51
C ALA A 82 6.37 -4.11 5.44
N THR A 83 7.51 -4.70 5.81
CA THR A 83 8.52 -4.01 6.62
C THR A 83 9.03 -2.77 5.91
N ALA A 84 9.42 -2.87 4.64
CA ALA A 84 9.86 -1.71 3.86
C ALA A 84 8.77 -0.64 3.74
N LEU A 85 7.50 -1.04 3.58
CA LEU A 85 6.37 -0.13 3.42
C LEU A 85 6.06 0.66 4.70
N PHE A 86 6.00 -0.03 5.84
CA PHE A 86 5.53 0.59 7.08
C PHE A 86 6.65 1.14 7.96
N THR A 87 7.89 0.66 7.82
CA THR A 87 9.03 1.14 8.62
C THR A 87 10.00 2.00 7.81
N GLY A 88 9.83 2.07 6.48
CA GLY A 88 10.76 2.76 5.58
C GLY A 88 12.09 2.05 5.36
N THR A 89 12.31 0.86 5.95
CA THR A 89 13.58 0.13 5.89
C THR A 89 13.41 -1.23 5.23
N LYS A 90 14.21 -1.51 4.19
CA LYS A 90 14.25 -2.84 3.57
C LYS A 90 14.94 -3.85 4.49
N THR A 91 14.43 -5.08 4.47
CA THR A 91 14.97 -6.18 5.26
C THR A 91 15.14 -7.46 4.45
N ASN A 92 15.57 -8.55 5.09
CA ASN A 92 15.71 -9.87 4.48
C ASN A 92 14.33 -10.50 4.25
N SER A 93 14.21 -11.33 3.22
CA SER A 93 12.99 -12.13 3.01
C SER A 93 12.75 -13.05 4.21
N ALA A 94 11.50 -13.38 4.49
CA ALA A 94 11.07 -14.15 5.66
C ALA A 94 11.37 -13.48 7.01
N THR A 95 11.53 -12.15 7.03
CA THR A 95 11.63 -11.35 8.27
C THR A 95 10.63 -10.20 8.24
N ILE A 96 10.13 -9.80 9.42
CA ILE A 96 9.13 -8.74 9.57
C ILE A 96 9.52 -7.81 10.73
N GLY A 97 9.39 -6.49 10.53
CA GLY A 97 9.57 -5.50 11.59
C GLY A 97 10.99 -5.42 12.16
N VAL A 98 11.97 -5.95 11.44
CA VAL A 98 13.38 -5.98 11.86
C VAL A 98 14.30 -5.57 10.72
N SER A 99 15.47 -5.04 11.06
CA SER A 99 16.50 -4.66 10.10
C SER A 99 17.14 -5.88 9.42
N ALA A 100 17.83 -5.66 8.30
CA ALA A 100 18.51 -6.72 7.56
C ALA A 100 19.68 -7.40 8.31
N ARG A 101 20.01 -6.95 9.53
CA ARG A 101 20.96 -7.64 10.41
C ARG A 101 20.34 -8.84 11.13
N ALA A 102 19.02 -8.84 11.30
CA ALA A 102 18.30 -10.00 11.82
C ALA A 102 18.36 -11.15 10.80
N ARG A 103 18.48 -12.37 11.33
CA ARG A 103 18.63 -13.60 10.55
C ARG A 103 17.36 -14.43 10.65
N VAL A 104 16.98 -15.03 9.53
CA VAL A 104 15.83 -15.94 9.45
C VAL A 104 16.10 -17.15 10.36
N ASN A 105 15.09 -17.55 11.15
CA ASN A 105 15.16 -18.66 12.12
C ASN A 105 16.18 -18.48 13.27
N ASP A 106 16.57 -17.25 13.59
CA ASP A 106 17.47 -16.93 14.71
C ASP A 106 16.79 -15.89 15.62
N CYS A 107 16.09 -16.36 16.65
CA CYS A 107 15.35 -15.48 17.56
C CYS A 107 16.26 -14.50 18.31
N ASP A 108 17.50 -14.89 18.61
CA ASP A 108 18.44 -14.03 19.34
C ASP A 108 18.89 -12.84 18.48
N SER A 109 18.84 -12.99 17.16
CA SER A 109 19.14 -11.90 16.22
C SER A 109 18.08 -10.80 16.16
N LEU A 110 16.93 -10.98 16.83
CA LEU A 110 15.87 -9.97 16.89
C LEU A 110 16.27 -8.78 17.74
N PHE A 111 16.91 -9.02 18.89
CA PHE A 111 17.22 -8.00 19.88
C PHE A 111 18.18 -6.94 19.33
N GLY A 112 17.77 -5.68 19.38
CA GLY A 112 18.53 -4.53 18.87
C GLY A 112 18.38 -4.31 17.36
N ASN A 113 17.55 -5.10 16.68
CA ASN A 113 17.27 -4.97 15.24
C ASN A 113 15.81 -4.62 14.95
N GLU A 114 14.98 -4.41 15.97
CA GLU A 114 13.58 -4.02 15.85
C GLU A 114 13.44 -2.66 15.15
N LEU A 115 12.40 -2.52 14.33
CA LEU A 115 12.09 -1.30 13.61
C LEU A 115 10.73 -0.76 14.04
N THR A 116 10.66 0.55 14.25
CA THR A 116 9.41 1.25 14.50
C THR A 116 8.66 1.49 13.18
N SER A 117 7.37 1.24 13.17
CA SER A 117 6.49 1.48 12.03
C SER A 117 5.82 2.85 12.12
N ILE A 118 5.30 3.33 10.99
CA ILE A 118 4.48 4.54 10.92
C ILE A 118 3.19 4.44 11.75
N LEU A 119 2.70 3.21 11.98
CA LEU A 119 1.55 2.96 12.85
C LEU A 119 1.92 3.20 14.31
N ASP A 120 3.10 2.76 14.73
CA ASP A 120 3.62 3.02 16.08
C ASP A 120 3.77 4.53 16.30
N TRP A 121 4.36 5.26 15.34
CA TRP A 121 4.45 6.73 15.39
C TRP A 121 3.08 7.41 15.46
N ALA A 122 2.06 6.88 14.78
CA ALA A 122 0.71 7.42 14.83
C ALA A 122 0.03 7.16 16.19
N GLN A 123 0.31 6.02 16.82
CA GLN A 123 -0.18 5.72 18.17
C GLN A 123 0.52 6.58 19.22
N GLU A 124 1.85 6.73 19.13
CA GLU A 124 2.64 7.56 20.04
C GLU A 124 2.26 9.05 19.97
N SER A 125 1.83 9.53 18.81
CA SER A 125 1.34 10.91 18.63
C SER A 125 -0.11 11.13 19.09
N GLY A 126 -0.82 10.07 19.52
CA GLY A 126 -2.20 10.14 19.99
C GLY A 126 -3.27 10.12 18.89
N GLU A 127 -2.88 9.91 17.63
CA GLU A 127 -3.77 9.88 16.46
C GLU A 127 -4.24 8.46 16.09
N GLY A 128 -3.68 7.43 16.71
CA GLY A 128 -3.97 6.02 16.42
C GLY A 128 -5.22 5.49 17.10
N LYS A 129 -6.36 5.49 16.39
CA LYS A 129 -7.45 4.53 16.67
C LYS A 129 -7.28 3.31 15.76
N LEU A 130 -6.82 2.20 16.31
CA LEU A 130 -7.00 0.90 15.68
C LEU A 130 -8.47 0.51 15.86
N GLU A 131 -9.30 0.65 14.82
CA GLU A 131 -10.53 -0.15 14.79
C GLU A 131 -10.13 -1.62 14.67
N ASN A 132 -10.54 -2.44 15.65
CA ASN A 132 -10.09 -3.82 15.86
C ASN A 132 -10.07 -4.67 14.57
N PRO A 133 -8.89 -5.06 14.05
CA PRO A 133 -8.80 -6.05 12.96
C PRO A 133 -8.91 -7.51 13.47
N PHE A 134 -8.99 -7.72 14.78
CA PHE A 134 -8.85 -9.02 15.44
C PHE A 134 -10.11 -9.90 15.47
N GLU A 135 -11.24 -9.46 14.92
CA GLU A 135 -12.47 -10.29 14.89
C GLU A 135 -12.50 -11.29 13.72
N SER A 136 -11.51 -11.26 12.81
CA SER A 136 -11.54 -12.08 11.57
C SER A 136 -10.48 -13.17 11.46
N ILE A 137 -9.54 -13.34 12.40
CA ILE A 137 -8.50 -14.38 12.25
C ILE A 137 -8.87 -15.60 13.08
N ARG A 138 -9.58 -16.56 12.47
CA ARG A 138 -9.70 -17.91 13.04
C ARG A 138 -8.45 -18.71 12.72
N SER A 139 -8.06 -19.55 13.68
CA SER A 139 -7.00 -20.55 13.59
C SER A 139 -7.18 -21.46 12.37
N GLY A 140 -6.52 -21.14 11.25
CA GLY A 140 -6.60 -21.93 10.01
C GLY A 140 -5.96 -21.30 8.77
N ASP A 141 -5.69 -19.99 8.78
CA ASP A 141 -5.30 -19.28 7.55
C ASP A 141 -3.79 -19.33 7.28
N ILE A 142 -3.33 -20.45 6.70
CA ILE A 142 -2.11 -20.46 5.87
C ILE A 142 -2.53 -20.00 4.47
N HIS A 143 -2.19 -18.77 4.10
CA HIS A 143 -2.40 -18.29 2.74
C HIS A 143 -1.08 -17.89 2.07
N LEU A 144 -0.86 -18.53 0.92
CA LEU A 144 0.32 -18.43 0.06
C LEU A 144 0.53 -17.00 -0.46
N PHE A 145 1.67 -16.42 -0.10
CA PHE A 145 2.07 -15.07 -0.49
C PHE A 145 2.85 -15.09 -1.82
N LYS A 146 2.34 -14.40 -2.85
CA LYS A 146 3.09 -14.18 -4.10
C LYS A 146 3.01 -12.74 -4.59
N ASN A 147 4.13 -12.05 -4.35
CA ASN A 147 4.85 -11.06 -5.15
C ASN A 147 4.12 -9.85 -5.77
N GLN A 148 4.64 -8.68 -5.34
CA GLN A 148 4.33 -7.28 -5.69
C GLN A 148 3.26 -6.65 -4.80
N VAL A 149 3.70 -5.70 -3.97
CA VAL A 149 2.84 -4.82 -3.18
C VAL A 149 2.67 -3.51 -3.96
N ARG A 150 1.42 -3.17 -4.31
CA ARG A 150 1.08 -1.82 -4.76
C ARG A 150 0.49 -1.03 -3.61
N VAL A 151 0.98 0.20 -3.46
CA VAL A 151 0.57 1.15 -2.43
C VAL A 151 -0.19 2.27 -3.10
N ASN A 152 -1.44 2.48 -2.69
CA ASN A 152 -2.15 3.70 -3.03
C ASN A 152 -2.28 4.55 -1.76
N LEU A 153 -1.72 5.75 -1.79
CA LEU A 153 -1.68 6.66 -0.65
C LEU A 153 -2.71 7.77 -0.84
N ARG A 154 -3.61 7.95 0.12
CA ARG A 154 -4.46 9.15 0.20
C ARG A 154 -4.12 9.92 1.47
N VAL A 155 -3.70 11.17 1.27
CA VAL A 155 -3.40 12.12 2.34
C VAL A 155 -4.62 13.01 2.53
N LEU A 156 -5.26 12.93 3.70
CA LEU A 156 -6.42 13.75 4.03
C LEU A 156 -6.01 14.85 5.01
N SER A 157 -6.33 16.10 4.66
CA SER A 157 -5.96 17.29 5.44
C SER A 157 -7.14 17.91 6.20
N ASN A 158 -8.39 17.53 5.90
CA ASN A 158 -9.60 17.92 6.65
C ASN A 158 -10.80 16.96 6.39
N PRO A 159 -11.78 16.88 7.30
CA PRO A 159 -12.97 16.02 7.18
C PRO A 159 -14.02 16.50 6.16
N LEU A 160 -13.72 17.52 5.35
CA LEU A 160 -14.63 18.05 4.31
C LEU A 160 -14.29 17.56 2.88
N ASP A 161 -13.24 16.76 2.70
CA ASP A 161 -12.91 16.09 1.41
C ASP A 161 -13.76 14.82 1.16
N THR A 162 -14.89 14.68 1.86
CA THR A 162 -15.86 13.57 1.73
C THR A 162 -16.89 13.77 0.62
N ASN A 163 -16.96 14.96 0.00
CA ASN A 163 -17.94 15.27 -1.03
C ASN A 163 -17.64 14.70 -2.43
N GLU A 164 -16.65 13.82 -2.57
CA GLU A 164 -16.41 13.02 -3.80
C GLU A 164 -16.73 11.53 -3.61
N ILE A 165 -17.52 11.18 -2.58
CA ILE A 165 -18.13 9.85 -2.44
C ILE A 165 -19.59 9.96 -2.86
N ASN A 166 -19.83 10.09 -4.17
CA ASN A 166 -21.05 9.69 -4.88
C ASN A 166 -20.74 9.64 -6.38
#